data_AF-A0A1N7J6Q0-F1
#
_entry.id   AF-A0A1N7J6Q0-F1
#
_cell.length_a   1.000
_cell.length_b   1.000
_cell.length_c   1.000
_cell.angle_alpha   90.00
_cell.angle_beta   90.00
_cell.angle_gamma   90.00
#
_symmetry.space_group_name_H-M   'P 1'
#
loop_
_entity.id
_entity.type
_entity.pdbx_description
1 polymer ?
#
loop_
_entity_poly.entity_id
_entity_poly.type
_entity_poly.pdbx_seq_one_letter_code
_entity_poly.pdbx_strand_id
1 'polypeptide(L)'
;MNRCLYICKTFTYEKGNPGCSCHGVMKFRAGEKIELIGEPFFVDQMGWYIGVTKQGEEPFPMATEAIDDGYAKGVMRTFFDLELELNYHTYKIDEALENKEEELFHEHSAAYRKIKSMIAEPELVEEG
;
A
#
# COMPACT_ATOMS: atom_id res chain seq x y z
N MET A 1 -7.64 3.39 -13.88
CA MET A 1 -7.96 2.89 -12.52
C MET A 1 -6.62 2.52 -11.90
N ASN A 2 -6.14 3.27 -10.91
CA ASN A 2 -4.82 3.04 -10.31
C ASN A 2 -4.81 1.68 -9.61
N ARG A 3 -4.20 0.67 -10.24
CA ARG A 3 -4.01 -0.66 -9.64
C ARG A 3 -2.78 -0.62 -8.72
N CYS A 4 -2.82 0.24 -7.71
CA CYS A 4 -1.71 0.42 -6.78
C CYS A 4 -2.09 -0.11 -5.39
N LEU A 5 -1.13 -0.80 -4.77
CA LEU A 5 -1.16 -1.18 -3.36
C LEU A 5 -0.20 -0.28 -2.59
N TYR A 6 -0.68 0.31 -1.51
CA TYR A 6 0.08 1.17 -0.63
C TYR A 6 0.59 0.36 0.54
N ILE A 7 1.89 0.47 0.83
CA ILE A 7 2.51 -0.27 1.92
C ILE A 7 2.32 0.50 3.22
N CYS A 8 1.49 -0.03 4.11
CA CYS A 8 1.21 0.54 5.42
C CYS A 8 2.22 0.08 6.49
N LYS A 9 2.83 -1.09 6.31
CA LYS A 9 3.82 -1.67 7.23
C LYS A 9 5.00 -2.21 6.44
N THR A 10 6.22 -1.96 6.93
CA THR A 10 7.43 -2.50 6.31
C THR A 10 7.41 -4.03 6.36
N PHE A 11 7.66 -4.67 5.23
CA PHE A 11 7.73 -6.13 5.13
C PHE A 11 8.78 -6.57 4.11
N THR A 12 9.05 -7.86 4.09
CA THR A 12 9.99 -8.48 3.18
C THR A 12 9.27 -9.55 2.37
N TYR A 13 9.54 -9.57 1.07
CA TYR A 13 9.00 -10.56 0.13
C TYR A 13 10.15 -11.39 -0.43
N GLU A 14 10.00 -12.70 -0.36
CA GLU A 14 10.94 -13.65 -0.94
C GLU A 14 10.42 -14.04 -2.32
N LYS A 15 11.19 -13.72 -3.37
CA LYS A 15 10.85 -14.06 -4.75
C LYS A 15 11.69 -15.25 -5.22
N GLY A 16 11.07 -16.10 -6.04
CA GLY A 16 11.74 -17.24 -6.68
C GLY A 16 12.06 -18.39 -5.72
N ASN A 17 12.30 -19.57 -6.28
CA ASN A 17 12.56 -20.78 -5.50
C ASN A 17 13.97 -20.77 -4.88
N PRO A 18 14.13 -21.30 -3.65
CA PRO A 18 15.45 -21.52 -3.06
C PRO A 18 16.33 -22.35 -4.00
N GLY A 19 17.52 -21.84 -4.33
CA GLY A 19 18.45 -22.49 -5.27
C GLY A 19 18.30 -22.07 -6.74
N CYS A 20 17.35 -21.21 -7.08
CA CYS A 20 17.28 -20.53 -8.38
C CYS A 20 18.15 -19.27 -8.42
N SER A 21 18.79 -18.96 -9.54
CA SER A 21 19.44 -17.64 -9.75
C SER A 21 18.46 -16.47 -9.68
N CYS A 22 17.16 -16.74 -9.86
CA CYS A 22 16.07 -15.79 -9.73
C CYS A 22 15.68 -15.49 -8.28
N HIS A 23 16.17 -16.28 -7.32
CA HIS A 23 15.88 -16.13 -5.90
C HIS A 23 16.36 -14.77 -5.39
N GLY A 24 15.51 -14.08 -4.64
CA GLY A 24 15.87 -12.80 -4.08
C GLY A 24 14.93 -12.38 -2.97
N VAL A 25 15.42 -11.45 -2.14
CA VAL A 25 14.67 -10.90 -1.02
C VAL A 25 14.47 -9.41 -1.27
N MET A 26 13.22 -9.01 -1.40
CA MET A 26 12.82 -7.62 -1.64
C MET A 26 12.26 -7.01 -0.36
N LYS A 27 12.73 -5.81 -0.01
CA LYS A 27 12.23 -5.06 1.14
C LYS A 27 11.29 -3.96 0.68
N PHE A 28 10.09 -3.96 1.26
CA PHE A 28 9.09 -2.91 1.09
C PHE A 28 9.00 -2.09 2.37
N ARG A 29 9.11 -0.78 2.25
CA ARG A 29 9.02 0.17 3.37
C ARG A 29 7.63 0.77 3.42
N ALA A 30 7.16 1.06 4.63
CA ALA A 30 5.93 1.82 4.80
C ALA A 30 6.00 3.16 4.05
N GLY A 31 4.93 3.51 3.33
CA GLY A 31 4.85 4.66 2.44
C GLY A 31 5.23 4.38 0.98
N GLU A 32 5.84 3.22 0.68
CA GLU A 32 6.06 2.81 -0.71
C GLU A 32 4.77 2.33 -1.38
N LYS A 33 4.79 2.25 -2.71
CA LYS A 33 3.68 1.78 -3.54
C LYS A 33 4.14 0.60 -4.40
N ILE A 34 3.26 -0.39 -4.57
CA ILE A 34 3.39 -1.47 -5.54
C ILE A 34 2.37 -1.21 -6.63
N GLU A 35 2.81 -1.17 -7.87
CA GLU A 35 1.93 -1.05 -9.04
C GLU A 35 1.71 -2.44 -9.61
N LEU A 36 0.44 -2.81 -9.81
CA LEU A 36 0.06 -4.07 -10.45
C LEU A 36 0.10 -3.89 -11.97
N ILE A 37 0.86 -4.74 -12.64
CA ILE A 37 1.07 -4.72 -14.08
C ILE A 37 0.37 -5.93 -14.71
N GLY A 38 -0.54 -5.65 -15.63
CA GLY A 38 -1.25 -6.68 -16.38
C GLY A 38 -2.33 -7.39 -15.55
N GLU A 39 -2.67 -8.59 -16.00
CA GLU A 39 -3.69 -9.46 -15.39
C GLU A 39 -3.03 -10.63 -14.65
N PRO A 40 -3.69 -11.18 -13.62
CA PRO A 40 -3.24 -12.41 -12.98
C PRO A 40 -3.08 -13.56 -13.97
N PHE A 41 -2.05 -14.37 -13.76
CA PHE A 41 -1.75 -15.55 -14.56
C PHE A 41 -1.45 -16.75 -13.66
N PHE A 42 -1.74 -17.95 -14.15
CA PHE A 42 -1.56 -19.19 -13.42
C PHE A 42 -0.28 -19.89 -13.86
N VAL A 43 0.51 -20.35 -12.88
CA VAL A 43 1.71 -21.17 -13.10
C VAL A 43 1.46 -22.55 -12.52
N ASP A 44 1.59 -23.58 -13.35
CA ASP A 44 1.36 -24.96 -12.93
C ASP A 44 2.22 -25.32 -11.70
N GLN A 45 1.61 -25.99 -10.73
CA GLN A 45 2.19 -26.36 -9.42
C GLN A 45 2.62 -25.20 -8.49
N MET A 46 2.57 -23.95 -8.94
CA MET A 46 2.99 -22.77 -8.16
C MET A 46 1.84 -21.82 -7.82
N GLY A 47 0.71 -21.88 -8.55
CA GLY A 47 -0.50 -21.12 -8.25
C GLY A 47 -0.65 -19.83 -9.05
N TRP A 48 -1.38 -18.86 -8.49
CA TRP A 48 -1.69 -17.60 -9.14
C TRP A 48 -0.64 -16.52 -8.83
N TYR A 49 -0.23 -15.81 -9.88
CA TYR A 49 0.72 -14.70 -9.81
C TYR A 49 0.16 -13.49 -10.54
N ILE A 50 0.67 -12.32 -10.18
CA ILE A 50 0.44 -11.08 -10.91
C ILE A 50 1.78 -10.35 -11.11
N GLY A 51 1.95 -9.70 -12.26
CA GLY A 51 3.09 -8.84 -12.48
C GLY A 51 3.00 -7.60 -11.59
N VAL A 52 4.10 -7.21 -10.95
CA VAL A 52 4.14 -6.00 -10.14
C VAL A 52 5.44 -5.24 -10.37
N THR A 53 5.43 -3.92 -10.17
CA THR A 53 6.64 -3.11 -10.06
C THR A 53 6.64 -2.32 -8.77
N LYS A 54 7.85 -2.10 -8.24
CA LYS A 54 8.10 -1.25 -7.09
C LYS A 54 8.62 0.09 -7.60
N GLN A 55 7.79 1.14 -7.62
CA GLN A 55 8.22 2.52 -7.96
C GLN A 55 9.07 2.63 -9.25
N GLY A 56 8.71 1.91 -10.31
CA GLY A 56 9.43 1.94 -11.59
C GLY A 56 10.69 1.06 -11.64
N GLU A 57 10.97 0.25 -10.61
CA GLU A 57 11.94 -0.83 -10.68
C GLU A 57 11.51 -1.92 -11.70
N GLU A 58 12.43 -2.85 -11.99
CA GLU A 58 12.15 -3.96 -12.90
C GLU A 58 10.91 -4.76 -12.45
N PRO A 59 9.93 -4.98 -13.34
CA PRO A 59 8.75 -5.77 -13.02
C PRO A 59 9.11 -7.20 -12.62
N PHE A 60 8.41 -7.73 -11.64
CA PHE A 60 8.59 -9.11 -11.18
C PHE A 60 7.24 -9.75 -10.85
N PRO A 61 7.13 -11.09 -10.92
CA PRO A 61 5.91 -11.78 -10.53
C PRO A 61 5.79 -11.87 -8.99
N MET A 62 4.62 -11.50 -8.47
CA MET A 62 4.26 -11.67 -7.07
C MET A 62 3.11 -12.68 -6.95
N ALA A 63 3.22 -13.62 -6.00
CA ALA A 63 2.15 -14.57 -5.73
C ALA A 63 0.92 -13.82 -5.20
N THR A 64 -0.27 -14.12 -5.71
CA THR A 64 -1.50 -13.44 -5.27
C THR A 64 -1.80 -13.75 -3.80
N GLU A 65 -1.46 -14.94 -3.33
CA GLU A 65 -1.58 -15.32 -1.91
C GLU A 65 -0.79 -14.38 -0.99
N ALA A 66 0.38 -13.90 -1.42
CA ALA A 66 1.18 -12.94 -0.64
C ALA A 66 0.50 -11.57 -0.56
N ILE A 67 -0.22 -11.18 -1.61
CA ILE A 67 -1.03 -9.95 -1.64
C ILE A 67 -2.22 -10.09 -0.71
N ASP A 68 -2.94 -11.21 -0.79
CA ASP A 68 -4.10 -11.50 0.06
C ASP A 68 -3.71 -11.54 1.54
N ASP A 69 -2.61 -12.21 1.87
CA ASP A 69 -2.03 -12.22 3.21
C ASP A 69 -1.62 -10.81 3.68
N GLY A 70 -1.02 -10.03 2.78
CA GLY A 70 -0.64 -8.65 3.03
C GLY A 70 -1.85 -7.77 3.35
N TYR A 71 -2.94 -7.98 2.62
CA TYR A 71 -4.22 -7.30 2.84
C TYR A 71 -4.84 -7.69 4.19
N ALA A 72 -4.94 -8.99 4.47
CA ALA A 72 -5.50 -9.51 5.72
C ALA A 72 -4.73 -9.03 6.97
N LYS A 73 -3.41 -8.84 6.86
CA LYS A 73 -2.54 -8.35 7.95
C LYS A 73 -2.49 -6.81 8.05
N GLY A 74 -3.19 -6.10 7.16
CA GLY A 74 -3.15 -4.64 7.05
C GLY A 74 -1.75 -4.11 6.73
N VAL A 75 -0.95 -4.89 6.00
CA VAL A 75 0.38 -4.51 5.50
C VAL A 75 0.23 -3.71 4.21
N MET A 76 -0.76 -4.06 3.39
CA MET A 76 -1.07 -3.44 2.11
C MET A 76 -2.52 -2.95 2.09
N ARG A 77 -2.77 -1.81 1.45
CA ARG A 77 -4.11 -1.27 1.25
C ARG A 77 -4.27 -0.68 -0.14
N THR A 78 -5.47 -0.70 -0.68
CA THR A 78 -5.77 -0.03 -1.94
C THR A 78 -5.92 1.48 -1.72
N PHE A 79 -5.92 2.26 -2.80
CA PHE A 79 -6.26 3.68 -2.72
C PHE A 79 -7.65 3.90 -2.10
N PHE A 80 -8.64 3.08 -2.48
CA PHE A 80 -10.00 3.19 -1.95
C PHE A 80 -10.08 2.94 -0.45
N ASP A 81 -9.31 1.98 0.07
CA ASP A 81 -9.29 1.73 1.52
C ASP A 81 -8.73 2.94 2.30
N LEU A 82 -7.73 3.63 1.73
CA LEU A 82 -7.13 4.82 2.34
C LEU A 82 -8.06 6.04 2.21
N GLU A 83 -8.72 6.20 1.07
CA GLU A 83 -9.72 7.25 0.84
C GLU A 83 -10.91 7.10 1.79
N LEU A 84 -11.40 5.88 1.99
CA LEU A 84 -12.47 5.59 2.93
C LEU A 84 -12.07 5.93 4.37
N GLU A 85 -10.83 5.62 4.77
CA GLU A 85 -10.32 5.94 6.09
C GLU A 85 -10.09 7.44 6.29
N LEU A 86 -9.67 8.17 5.25
CA LEU A 86 -9.62 9.63 5.30
C LEU A 86 -10.99 10.23 5.54
N ASN A 87 -12.01 9.74 4.82
CA ASN A 87 -13.39 10.19 5.01
C ASN A 87 -13.89 9.92 6.43
N TYR A 88 -13.59 8.74 6.98
CA TYR A 88 -13.90 8.40 8.37
C TYR A 88 -13.24 9.37 9.36
N HIS A 89 -11.94 9.63 9.21
CA HIS A 89 -11.23 10.55 10.11
C HIS A 89 -11.68 12.00 9.96
N THR A 90 -12.03 12.45 8.75
CA THR A 90 -12.62 13.79 8.55
C THR A 90 -13.93 13.90 9.32
N TYR A 91 -14.84 12.95 9.17
CA TYR A 91 -16.09 12.93 9.93
C TYR A 91 -15.85 12.94 11.45
N LYS A 92 -14.89 12.15 11.93
CA LYS A 92 -14.57 12.09 13.36
C LYS A 92 -13.89 13.35 13.90
N ILE A 93 -13.11 14.04 13.09
CA ILE A 93 -12.55 15.35 13.44
C ILE A 93 -13.69 16.37 13.63
N ASP A 94 -14.66 16.39 12.72
CA ASP A 94 -15.81 17.30 12.80
C ASP A 94 -16.65 17.01 14.04
N GLU A 95 -16.96 15.73 14.31
CA GLU A 95 -17.68 15.30 15.52
C GLU A 95 -16.95 15.70 16.82
N ALA A 96 -15.62 15.51 16.88
CA ALA A 96 -14.83 15.90 18.04
C ALA A 96 -14.82 17.42 18.27
N LEU A 97 -14.81 18.23 17.19
CA LEU A 97 -14.92 19.69 17.28
C LEU A 97 -16.29 20.12 17.80
N GLU A 98 -17.37 19.52 17.32
CA GLU A 98 -18.74 19.79 17.78
C GLU A 98 -18.91 19.47 19.27
N ASN A 99 -18.33 18.36 19.73
CA ASN A 99 -18.42 17.91 21.12
C ASN A 99 -17.33 18.49 22.04
N LYS A 100 -16.38 19.28 21.51
CA LYS A 100 -15.22 19.84 22.22
C LYS A 100 -14.33 18.76 22.87
N GLU A 101 -14.16 17.64 22.18
CA GLU A 101 -13.35 16.50 22.60
C GLU A 101 -11.93 16.61 22.03
N GLU A 102 -11.08 17.38 22.73
CA GLU A 102 -9.72 17.71 22.29
C GLU A 102 -8.85 16.48 22.00
N GLU A 103 -8.91 15.45 22.85
CA GLU A 103 -8.11 14.23 22.68
C GLU A 103 -8.44 13.51 21.37
N LEU A 104 -9.74 13.31 21.08
CA LEU A 104 -10.20 12.67 19.85
C LEU A 104 -9.88 13.50 18.61
N PHE A 105 -9.99 14.83 18.71
CA PHE A 105 -9.58 15.72 17.63
C PHE A 105 -8.11 15.50 17.27
N HIS A 106 -7.21 15.44 18.27
CA HIS A 106 -5.79 15.22 18.04
C HIS A 106 -5.48 13.82 17.49
N GLU A 107 -6.12 12.79 18.04
CA GLU A 107 -5.97 11.40 17.57
C GLU A 107 -6.35 11.28 16.10
N HIS A 108 -7.55 11.71 15.73
CA HIS A 108 -8.04 11.60 14.36
C HIS A 108 -7.31 12.53 13.39
N SER A 109 -6.90 13.72 13.83
CA SER A 109 -6.04 14.61 13.04
C SER A 109 -4.68 13.99 12.72
N ALA A 110 -4.06 13.30 13.69
CA ALA A 110 -2.78 12.63 13.47
C ALA A 110 -2.91 11.47 12.49
N ALA A 111 -3.95 10.64 12.64
CA ALA A 111 -4.25 9.53 11.73
C ALA A 111 -4.52 10.03 10.29
N TYR A 112 -5.35 11.06 10.14
CA TYR A 112 -5.64 11.70 8.85
C TYR A 112 -4.36 12.18 8.15
N ARG A 113 -3.49 12.93 8.86
CA ARG A 113 -2.23 13.44 8.29
C ARG A 113 -1.31 12.31 7.85
N LYS A 114 -1.22 11.24 8.66
CA LYS A 114 -0.42 10.07 8.32
C LYS A 114 -0.90 9.44 7.01
N ILE A 115 -2.19 9.17 6.87
CA ILE A 115 -2.76 8.57 5.64
C ILE A 115 -2.56 9.51 4.45
N LYS A 116 -2.82 10.81 4.64
CA LYS A 116 -2.65 11.82 3.57
C LYS A 116 -1.22 11.85 3.03
N SER A 117 -0.22 11.74 3.90
CA SER A 117 1.19 11.69 3.48
C SER A 117 1.55 10.45 2.66
N MET A 118 0.80 9.36 2.80
CA MET A 118 1.03 8.13 2.01
C MET A 118 0.44 8.22 0.60
N ILE A 119 -0.67 8.93 0.44
CA ILE A 119 -1.36 9.06 -0.85
C ILE A 119 -0.90 10.25 -1.68
N ALA A 120 -0.36 11.30 -1.06
CA ALA A 120 0.13 12.48 -1.75
C ALA A 120 1.12 12.09 -2.86
N GLU A 121 0.88 12.57 -4.07
CA GLU A 121 1.91 12.57 -5.10
C GLU A 121 2.94 13.66 -4.73
N PRO A 122 4.24 13.42 -4.94
CA PRO A 122 5.21 14.50 -4.82
C PRO A 122 4.80 15.58 -5.81
N GLU A 123 4.46 16.77 -5.30
CA GLU A 123 4.27 17.95 -6.14
C GLU A 123 5.54 18.10 -6.98
N LEU A 124 5.42 17.94 -8.30
CA LEU A 124 6.47 18.32 -9.23
C LEU A 124 6.67 19.83 -9.02
N VAL A 125 7.76 20.18 -8.33
CA VAL A 125 8.25 21.54 -8.31
C VAL A 125 8.68 21.84 -9.74
N GLU A 126 7.80 22.49 -10.51
CA GLU A 126 8.21 23.16 -11.74
C GLU A 126 9.13 24.31 -11.31
N GLU A 127 10.45 24.08 -11.36
CA GLU A 127 11.43 25.15 -11.30
C GLU A 127 11.25 26.03 -12.54
N GLY A 128 10.78 27.26 -12.32
CA GLY A 128 10.65 28.31 -13.34
C GLY A 128 11.94 29.07 -13.62
#